data_AF-A0A7X7UJ89-F1
#
_entry.id   AF-A0A7X7UJ89-F1
#
_cell.length_a   1.000
_cell.length_b   1.000
_cell.length_c   1.000
_cell.angle_alpha   90.00
_cell.angle_beta   90.00
_cell.angle_gamma   90.00
#
_symmetry.space_group_name_H-M   'P 1'
#
loop_
_entity.id
_entity.type
_entity.pdbx_description
1 polymer ?
#
loop_
_entity_poly.entity_id
_entity_poly.type
_entity_poly.pdbx_seq_one_letter_code
_entity_poly.pdbx_strand_id
1 'polypeptide(L)'
;DNYELCVILDADNVMEPDFLKKISQAWKPGMLAIQGHRVAKNMNTPFAILDAISEEINNQVFRRGHRRLGLSAAIIGSGVAFDYRYFKELIPQVTAVGGFDKEIELKMLRDGHVIYYLHDAYVFDEKVQKPETFHNQRRRWLSAQFHYFRKYFLSSVGYFFRKGNIEYFNKAFQFLQLPRVLLLGIVSILLPIMILLNYVIEQYYWINQWIFLGIIIIFAIWISVPRKFYNRKLLTAIMHLPKGIFMMFLSLIKIKGANKKFIHTVHETTHTETNN
;
A
#
# COMPACT_ATOMS: atom_id res chain seq x y z
N ASP A 1 -30.09 -0.85 -16.27
CA ASP A 1 -28.94 -0.36 -15.48
C ASP A 1 -28.82 1.15 -15.61
N ASN A 2 -29.32 1.90 -14.60
CA ASN A 2 -29.35 3.37 -14.60
C ASN A 2 -28.33 3.98 -13.61
N TYR A 3 -27.31 3.21 -13.20
CA TYR A 3 -26.27 3.70 -12.30
C TYR A 3 -25.12 4.31 -13.12
N GLU A 4 -24.63 5.47 -12.67
CA GLU A 4 -23.44 6.13 -13.25
C GLU A 4 -22.15 5.62 -12.61
N LEU A 5 -22.20 5.34 -11.31
CA LEU A 5 -21.06 4.91 -10.51
C LEU A 5 -21.36 3.62 -9.74
N CYS A 6 -20.33 2.81 -9.54
CA CYS A 6 -20.30 1.79 -8.49
C CYS A 6 -19.14 2.04 -7.54
N VAL A 7 -19.33 1.70 -6.26
CA VAL A 7 -18.29 1.76 -5.24
C VAL A 7 -17.98 0.35 -4.77
N ILE A 8 -16.69 0.03 -4.71
CA ILE A 8 -16.19 -1.22 -4.13
C ILE A 8 -15.76 -0.96 -2.69
N LEU A 9 -16.28 -1.78 -1.78
CA LEU A 9 -16.05 -1.69 -0.35
C LEU A 9 -15.84 -3.10 0.19
N ASP A 10 -14.74 -3.30 0.93
CA ASP A 10 -14.49 -4.53 1.68
C ASP A 10 -15.53 -4.67 2.82
N ALA A 11 -15.90 -5.91 3.16
CA ALA A 11 -17.02 -6.18 4.07
C ALA A 11 -16.80 -5.68 5.51
N ASP A 12 -15.54 -5.53 5.93
CA ASP A 12 -15.11 -5.04 7.23
C ASP A 12 -14.79 -3.54 7.24
N ASN A 13 -14.96 -2.87 6.09
CA ASN A 13 -14.74 -1.44 5.95
C ASN A 13 -16.01 -0.62 6.14
N VAL A 14 -15.87 0.53 6.79
CA VAL A 14 -16.98 1.45 7.04
C VAL A 14 -16.69 2.79 6.36
N MET A 15 -17.56 3.20 5.44
CA MET A 15 -17.47 4.53 4.84
C MET A 15 -17.89 5.59 5.86
N GLU A 16 -17.26 6.77 5.82
CA GLU A 16 -17.81 7.90 6.56
C GLU A 16 -19.22 8.29 6.03
N PRO A 17 -20.07 8.95 6.84
CA PRO A 17 -21.47 9.19 6.49
C PRO A 17 -21.70 9.91 5.14
N ASP A 18 -20.80 10.80 4.75
CA ASP A 18 -20.91 11.61 3.53
C ASP A 18 -20.01 11.13 2.37
N PHE A 19 -19.39 9.95 2.49
CA PHE A 19 -18.46 9.42 1.50
C PHE A 19 -19.04 9.40 0.07
N LEU A 20 -20.23 8.82 -0.10
CA LEU A 20 -20.87 8.70 -1.42
C LEU A 20 -21.24 10.06 -2.00
N LYS A 21 -21.64 11.01 -1.13
CA LYS A 21 -21.93 12.39 -1.53
C LYS A 21 -20.66 13.09 -2.03
N LYS A 22 -19.54 12.95 -1.31
CA LYS A 22 -18.23 13.48 -1.71
C LYS A 22 -17.77 12.90 -3.05
N ILE A 23 -17.90 11.59 -3.24
CA ILE A 23 -17.60 10.92 -4.52
C ILE A 23 -18.46 11.48 -5.64
N SER A 24 -19.78 11.56 -5.45
CA SER A 24 -20.71 12.08 -6.44
C SER A 24 -20.39 13.54 -6.82
N GLN A 25 -20.04 14.38 -5.85
CA GLN A 25 -19.64 15.78 -6.09
C GLN A 25 -18.28 15.93 -6.78
N ALA A 26 -17.34 15.02 -6.51
CA ALA A 26 -16.01 15.04 -7.12
C ALA A 26 -16.00 14.46 -8.54
N TRP A 27 -16.95 13.58 -8.85
CA TRP A 27 -17.01 12.91 -10.14
C TRP A 27 -17.40 13.88 -11.27
N LYS A 28 -16.78 13.66 -12.42
CA LYS A 28 -17.04 14.39 -13.66
C LYS A 28 -17.08 13.40 -14.82
N PRO A 29 -17.85 13.68 -15.89
CA PRO A 29 -17.83 12.88 -17.10
C PRO A 29 -16.39 12.64 -17.60
N GLY A 30 -16.07 11.39 -17.91
CA GLY A 30 -14.73 10.94 -18.31
C GLY A 30 -13.82 10.49 -17.17
N MET A 31 -14.19 10.69 -15.91
CA MET A 31 -13.46 10.09 -14.77
C MET A 31 -13.89 8.64 -14.59
N LEU A 32 -12.95 7.71 -14.83
CA LEU A 32 -13.24 6.28 -14.76
C LEU A 32 -13.05 5.67 -13.37
N ALA A 33 -12.18 6.25 -12.53
CA ALA A 33 -11.95 5.77 -11.16
C ALA A 33 -11.56 6.89 -10.20
N ILE A 34 -12.10 6.83 -8.98
CA ILE A 34 -11.78 7.72 -7.86
C ILE A 34 -11.52 6.87 -6.62
N GLN A 35 -10.28 6.86 -6.15
CA GLN A 35 -9.89 6.22 -4.89
C GLN A 35 -10.14 7.20 -3.73
N GLY A 36 -10.93 6.79 -2.75
CA GLY A 36 -11.08 7.48 -1.47
C GLY A 36 -9.89 7.26 -0.52
N HIS A 37 -9.94 7.87 0.64
CA HIS A 37 -8.93 7.81 1.68
C HIS A 37 -9.23 6.71 2.70
N ARG A 38 -8.64 5.52 2.50
CA ARG A 38 -8.71 4.47 3.52
C ARG A 38 -7.77 4.73 4.68
N VAL A 39 -8.29 4.63 5.90
CA VAL A 39 -7.60 4.90 7.17
C VAL A 39 -7.93 3.82 8.19
N ALA A 40 -7.04 3.59 9.16
CA ALA A 40 -7.29 2.61 10.21
C ALA A 40 -8.46 3.02 11.13
N LYS A 41 -9.41 2.10 11.34
CA LYS A 41 -10.53 2.21 12.29
C LYS A 41 -10.06 2.07 13.73
N ASN A 42 -9.18 1.10 14.00
CA ASN A 42 -8.59 0.82 15.31
C ASN A 42 -7.07 1.03 15.30
N MET A 43 -6.57 1.61 16.39
CA MET A 43 -5.14 1.80 16.68
C MET A 43 -4.84 1.38 18.12
N ASN A 44 -5.47 0.29 18.56
CA ASN A 44 -5.46 -0.20 19.94
C ASN A 44 -4.24 -1.05 20.28
N THR A 45 -3.55 -1.59 19.27
CA THR A 45 -2.31 -2.36 19.45
C THR A 45 -1.12 -1.69 18.75
N PRO A 46 0.13 -1.93 19.20
CA PRO A 46 1.30 -1.42 18.50
C PRO A 46 1.39 -1.83 17.02
N PHE A 47 0.93 -3.03 16.67
CA PHE A 47 0.88 -3.50 15.29
C PHE A 47 -0.17 -2.76 14.47
N ALA A 48 -1.35 -2.50 15.04
CA ALA A 48 -2.37 -1.69 14.39
C ALA A 48 -1.87 -0.24 14.16
N ILE A 49 -1.12 0.33 15.11
CA ILE A 49 -0.50 1.66 14.95
C ILE A 49 0.54 1.64 13.81
N LEU A 50 1.42 0.62 13.77
CA LEU A 50 2.42 0.48 12.70
C LEU A 50 1.77 0.33 11.32
N ASP A 51 0.69 -0.45 11.21
CA ASP A 51 -0.03 -0.60 9.96
C ASP A 51 -0.76 0.68 9.54
N ALA A 52 -1.37 1.40 10.49
CA ALA A 52 -2.01 2.69 10.25
C ALA A 52 -1.01 3.73 9.71
N ILE A 53 0.18 3.83 10.32
CA ILE A 53 1.24 4.72 9.85
C ILE A 53 1.70 4.32 8.43
N SER A 54 1.89 3.02 8.19
CA SER A 54 2.30 2.51 6.88
C SER A 54 1.26 2.80 5.78
N GLU A 55 -0.02 2.64 6.07
CA GLU A 55 -1.11 2.95 5.14
C GLU A 55 -1.17 4.44 4.82
N GLU A 56 -1.00 5.29 5.82
CA GLU A 56 -1.02 6.74 5.66
C GLU A 56 0.19 7.27 4.90
N ILE A 57 1.38 6.70 5.13
CA ILE A 57 2.55 6.95 4.28
C ILE A 57 2.23 6.58 2.83
N ASN A 58 1.57 5.44 2.58
CA ASN A 58 1.16 5.07 1.23
C ASN A 58 0.15 6.07 0.64
N ASN A 59 -0.79 6.59 1.44
CA ASN A 59 -1.77 7.59 0.99
C ASN A 59 -1.06 8.89 0.58
N GLN A 60 -0.06 9.32 1.34
CA GLN A 60 0.74 10.50 1.01
C GLN A 60 1.60 10.28 -0.24
N VAL A 61 2.32 9.16 -0.35
CA VAL A 61 3.28 8.95 -1.45
C VAL A 61 2.58 8.49 -2.73
N PHE A 62 1.87 7.36 -2.69
CA PHE A 62 1.38 6.69 -3.89
C PHE A 62 -0.02 7.12 -4.35
N ARG A 63 -0.67 8.02 -3.60
CA ARG A 63 -1.97 8.56 -3.99
C ARG A 63 -1.88 10.07 -4.12
N ARG A 64 -1.85 10.79 -3.00
CA ARG A 64 -1.78 12.26 -3.01
C ARG A 64 -0.54 12.76 -3.76
N GLY A 65 0.63 12.21 -3.45
CA GLY A 65 1.91 12.57 -4.07
C GLY A 65 1.91 12.31 -5.57
N HIS A 66 1.54 11.10 -5.99
CA HIS A 66 1.36 10.78 -7.41
C HIS A 66 0.41 11.75 -8.12
N ARG A 67 -0.80 12.00 -7.58
CA ARG A 67 -1.74 12.96 -8.18
C ARG A 67 -1.15 14.36 -8.31
N ARG A 68 -0.36 14.80 -7.34
CA ARG A 68 0.34 16.10 -7.38
C ARG A 68 1.45 16.15 -8.44
N LEU A 69 2.04 15.01 -8.79
CA LEU A 69 3.03 14.86 -9.86
C LEU A 69 2.40 14.58 -11.23
N GLY A 70 1.06 14.59 -11.35
CA GLY A 70 0.34 14.24 -12.58
C GLY A 70 0.19 12.74 -12.83
N LEU A 71 0.67 11.89 -11.94
CA LEU A 71 0.52 10.43 -11.98
C LEU A 71 -0.77 9.97 -11.30
N SER A 72 -1.24 8.79 -11.64
CA SER A 72 -2.45 8.15 -11.12
C SER A 72 -2.28 7.69 -9.67
N ALA A 73 -3.37 7.72 -8.93
CA ALA A 73 -3.41 7.20 -7.58
C ALA A 73 -3.47 5.67 -7.57
N ALA A 74 -2.82 5.07 -6.58
CA ALA A 74 -2.92 3.63 -6.38
C ALA A 74 -4.28 3.20 -5.83
N ILE A 75 -4.84 2.13 -6.38
CA ILE A 75 -6.06 1.48 -5.89
C ILE A 75 -5.70 0.54 -4.75
N ILE A 76 -6.56 0.46 -3.73
CA ILE A 76 -6.30 -0.32 -2.51
C ILE A 76 -7.44 -1.25 -2.10
N GLY A 77 -8.22 -1.71 -3.07
CA GLY A 77 -9.24 -2.75 -2.89
C GLY A 77 -10.54 -2.29 -2.25
N SER A 78 -10.55 -1.19 -1.50
CA SER A 78 -11.74 -0.69 -0.81
C SER A 78 -11.82 0.83 -0.86
N GLY A 79 -13.05 1.35 -0.84
CA GLY A 79 -13.33 2.78 -0.94
C GLY A 79 -12.97 3.34 -2.31
N VAL A 80 -13.14 2.57 -3.38
CA VAL A 80 -12.87 3.01 -4.76
C VAL A 80 -14.18 3.07 -5.54
N ALA A 81 -14.44 4.22 -6.16
CA ALA A 81 -15.56 4.43 -7.06
C ALA A 81 -15.09 4.26 -8.50
N PHE A 82 -15.91 3.62 -9.33
CA PHE A 82 -15.69 3.48 -10.77
C PHE A 82 -16.89 3.97 -11.55
N ASP A 83 -16.65 4.43 -12.78
CA ASP A 83 -17.69 4.49 -13.80
C ASP A 83 -18.31 3.10 -13.96
N TYR A 84 -19.63 3.02 -13.81
CA TYR A 84 -20.34 1.74 -13.73
C TYR A 84 -20.21 0.92 -15.02
N ARG A 85 -20.28 1.58 -16.18
CA ARG A 85 -20.23 0.91 -17.49
C ARG A 85 -18.83 0.38 -17.73
N TYR A 86 -17.82 1.22 -17.51
CA TYR A 86 -16.42 0.81 -17.61
C TYR A 86 -16.09 -0.35 -16.67
N PHE A 87 -16.54 -0.29 -15.42
CA PHE A 87 -16.29 -1.35 -14.45
C PHE A 87 -16.91 -2.69 -14.86
N LYS A 88 -18.15 -2.66 -15.38
CA LYS A 88 -18.85 -3.84 -15.89
C LYS A 88 -18.12 -4.52 -17.05
N GLU A 89 -17.45 -3.74 -17.91
CA GLU A 89 -16.62 -4.26 -19.00
C GLU A 89 -15.24 -4.75 -18.53
N LEU A 90 -14.68 -4.10 -17.51
CA LEU A 90 -13.34 -4.41 -17.00
C LEU A 90 -13.34 -5.69 -16.15
N ILE A 91 -14.32 -5.85 -15.24
CA ILE A 91 -14.29 -6.89 -14.21
C ILE A 91 -14.20 -8.32 -14.74
N PRO A 92 -14.89 -8.73 -15.84
CA PRO A 92 -14.80 -10.09 -16.36
C PRO A 92 -13.39 -10.44 -16.89
N GLN A 93 -12.58 -9.42 -17.19
CA GLN A 93 -11.23 -9.59 -17.70
C GLN A 93 -10.20 -9.73 -16.56
N VAL A 94 -10.57 -9.44 -15.32
CA VAL A 94 -9.66 -9.45 -14.16
C VAL A 94 -9.48 -10.87 -13.63
N THR A 95 -8.24 -11.31 -13.45
CA THR A 95 -7.86 -12.61 -12.89
C THR A 95 -7.15 -12.41 -11.56
N ALA A 96 -7.92 -12.27 -10.48
CA ALA A 96 -7.40 -11.92 -9.17
C ALA A 96 -6.42 -12.97 -8.61
N VAL A 97 -5.16 -12.57 -8.39
CA VAL A 97 -4.15 -13.37 -7.67
C VAL A 97 -3.69 -12.59 -6.44
N GLY A 98 -4.32 -12.89 -5.29
CA GLY A 98 -4.02 -12.24 -4.02
C GLY A 98 -4.52 -10.79 -3.89
N GLY A 99 -5.46 -10.38 -4.74
CA GLY A 99 -6.15 -9.08 -4.76
C GLY A 99 -6.60 -8.72 -6.19
N PHE A 100 -7.81 -8.19 -6.37
CA PHE A 100 -8.31 -7.76 -7.69
C PHE A 100 -7.82 -6.34 -8.05
N ASP A 101 -7.55 -5.53 -7.02
CA ASP A 101 -7.14 -4.13 -7.06
C ASP A 101 -5.90 -3.89 -7.92
N LYS A 102 -4.84 -4.68 -7.72
CA LYS A 102 -3.57 -4.52 -8.45
C LYS A 102 -3.72 -4.75 -9.95
N GLU A 103 -4.56 -5.70 -10.34
CA GLU A 103 -4.76 -6.00 -11.76
C GLU A 103 -5.66 -4.98 -12.45
N ILE A 104 -6.73 -4.54 -11.77
CA ILE A 104 -7.55 -3.41 -12.24
C ILE A 104 -6.65 -2.20 -12.48
N GLU A 105 -5.86 -1.81 -11.48
CA GLU A 105 -4.97 -0.67 -11.59
C GLU A 105 -4.00 -0.83 -12.76
N LEU A 106 -3.29 -1.96 -12.88
CA LEU A 106 -2.35 -2.19 -13.98
C LEU A 106 -3.00 -2.13 -15.36
N LYS A 107 -4.22 -2.64 -15.52
CA LYS A 107 -4.96 -2.58 -16.78
C LYS A 107 -5.36 -1.15 -17.12
N MET A 108 -5.92 -0.43 -16.15
CA MET A 108 -6.29 0.98 -16.33
C MET A 108 -5.07 1.80 -16.77
N LEU A 109 -3.94 1.66 -16.08
CA LEU A 109 -2.72 2.41 -16.42
C LEU A 109 -2.13 2.00 -17.77
N ARG A 110 -2.16 0.71 -18.12
CA ARG A 110 -1.72 0.23 -19.45
C ARG A 110 -2.53 0.86 -20.57
N ASP A 111 -3.84 1.01 -20.35
CA ASP A 111 -4.79 1.54 -21.33
C ASP A 111 -4.85 3.09 -21.29
N GLY A 112 -4.02 3.73 -20.45
CA GLY A 112 -3.85 5.19 -20.41
C GLY A 112 -4.92 5.91 -19.58
N HIS A 113 -5.64 5.20 -18.73
CA HIS A 113 -6.66 5.77 -17.87
C HIS A 113 -6.10 6.31 -16.56
N VAL A 114 -6.63 7.45 -16.14
CA VAL A 114 -6.22 8.13 -14.91
C VAL A 114 -7.08 7.70 -13.73
N ILE A 115 -6.42 7.34 -12.63
CA ILE A 115 -7.09 7.05 -11.36
C ILE A 115 -6.93 8.26 -10.44
N TYR A 116 -8.05 8.83 -10.00
CA TYR A 116 -8.07 10.02 -9.15
C TYR A 116 -8.03 9.66 -7.67
N TYR A 117 -7.71 10.65 -6.82
CA TYR A 117 -7.67 10.48 -5.37
C TYR A 117 -8.48 11.57 -4.68
N LEU A 118 -9.44 11.18 -3.85
CA LEU A 118 -10.24 12.07 -3.02
C LEU A 118 -9.81 11.91 -1.56
N HIS A 119 -8.92 12.80 -1.13
CA HIS A 119 -8.21 12.69 0.15
C HIS A 119 -9.08 12.94 1.40
N ASP A 120 -10.27 13.48 1.22
CA ASP A 120 -11.23 13.87 2.25
C ASP A 120 -12.48 12.97 2.25
N ALA A 121 -12.50 11.92 1.43
CA ALA A 121 -13.51 10.87 1.44
C ALA A 121 -13.00 9.64 2.18
N TYR A 122 -13.27 9.55 3.49
CA TYR A 122 -12.70 8.55 4.39
C TYR A 122 -13.42 7.21 4.37
N VAL A 123 -12.63 6.13 4.42
CA VAL A 123 -13.10 4.76 4.67
C VAL A 123 -12.29 4.15 5.80
N PHE A 124 -12.96 3.68 6.85
CA PHE A 124 -12.34 3.10 8.04
C PHE A 124 -12.14 1.59 7.85
N ASP A 125 -10.89 1.15 7.95
CA ASP A 125 -10.42 -0.24 7.79
C ASP A 125 -10.04 -0.85 9.15
N GLU A 126 -10.60 -2.01 9.47
CA GLU A 126 -10.35 -2.69 10.74
C GLU A 126 -9.03 -3.47 10.69
N LYS A 127 -8.02 -2.97 11.41
CA LYS A 127 -6.68 -3.52 11.41
C LYS A 127 -6.59 -4.76 12.28
N VAL A 128 -5.96 -5.79 11.70
CA VAL A 128 -5.67 -7.06 12.35
C VAL A 128 -4.88 -6.86 13.64
N GLN A 129 -5.39 -7.42 14.73
CA GLN A 129 -4.77 -7.32 16.05
C GLN A 129 -3.82 -8.50 16.35
N LYS A 130 -4.01 -9.66 15.71
CA LYS A 130 -3.25 -10.89 15.95
C LYS A 130 -2.00 -11.01 15.06
N PRO A 131 -0.80 -11.23 15.65
CA PRO A 131 0.46 -11.36 14.90
C PRO A 131 0.48 -12.47 13.83
N GLU A 132 -0.18 -13.61 14.07
CA GLU A 132 -0.21 -14.75 13.15
C GLU A 132 -1.01 -14.43 11.88
N THR A 133 -2.14 -13.74 12.06
CA THR A 133 -2.99 -13.26 10.98
C THR A 133 -2.25 -12.19 10.16
N PHE A 134 -1.50 -11.30 10.82
CA PHE A 134 -0.64 -10.32 10.17
C PHE A 134 0.42 -10.99 9.27
N HIS A 135 1.10 -12.02 9.77
CA HIS A 135 2.11 -12.76 9.00
C HIS A 135 1.53 -13.38 7.72
N ASN A 136 0.36 -14.03 7.82
CA ASN A 136 -0.29 -14.66 6.68
C ASN A 136 -0.76 -13.63 5.63
N GLN A 137 -1.31 -12.49 6.06
CA GLN A 137 -1.69 -11.41 5.16
C GLN A 137 -0.48 -10.84 4.39
N ARG A 138 0.63 -10.54 5.09
CA ARG A 138 1.84 -9.99 4.44
C ARG A 138 2.45 -10.96 3.44
N ARG A 139 2.47 -12.25 3.76
CA ARG A 139 2.94 -13.30 2.84
C ARG A 139 2.12 -13.33 1.55
N ARG A 140 0.79 -13.22 1.64
CA ARG A 140 -0.11 -13.15 0.47
C ARG A 140 0.15 -11.90 -0.35
N TRP A 141 0.28 -10.74 0.30
CA TRP A 141 0.53 -9.46 -0.36
C TRP A 141 1.84 -9.47 -1.15
N LEU A 142 2.90 -10.03 -0.56
CA LEU A 142 4.20 -10.15 -1.21
C LEU A 142 4.19 -11.17 -2.35
N SER A 143 3.49 -12.29 -2.18
CA SER A 143 3.31 -13.28 -3.25
C SER A 143 2.57 -12.68 -4.45
N ALA A 144 1.51 -11.89 -4.20
CA ALA A 144 0.80 -11.14 -5.23
C ALA A 144 1.72 -10.11 -5.90
N GLN A 145 2.48 -9.33 -5.11
CA GLN A 145 3.44 -8.36 -5.62
C GLN A 145 4.46 -8.99 -6.58
N PHE A 146 5.07 -10.12 -6.20
CA PHE A 146 6.01 -10.84 -7.05
C PHE A 146 5.34 -11.42 -8.32
N HIS A 147 4.12 -11.95 -8.18
CA HIS A 147 3.34 -12.46 -9.32
C HIS A 147 3.09 -11.34 -10.35
N TYR A 148 2.57 -10.20 -9.91
CA TYR A 148 2.25 -9.06 -10.78
C TYR A 148 3.50 -8.42 -11.38
N PHE A 149 4.60 -8.31 -10.62
CA PHE A 149 5.90 -7.90 -11.16
C PHE A 149 6.32 -8.80 -12.33
N ARG A 150 6.38 -10.12 -12.13
CA ARG A 150 6.81 -11.06 -13.18
C ARG A 150 5.89 -11.04 -14.40
N LYS A 151 4.58 -10.87 -14.19
CA LYS A 151 3.57 -10.85 -15.26
C LYS A 151 3.64 -9.58 -16.11
N TYR A 152 3.85 -8.42 -15.49
CA TYR A 152 3.63 -7.13 -16.16
C TYR A 152 4.89 -6.28 -16.39
N PHE A 153 6.01 -6.57 -15.73
CA PHE A 153 7.22 -5.73 -15.83
C PHE A 153 7.76 -5.62 -17.26
N LEU A 154 8.02 -6.73 -17.95
CA LEU A 154 8.55 -6.71 -19.33
C LEU A 154 7.59 -6.02 -20.31
N SER A 155 6.29 -6.28 -20.17
CA SER A 155 5.23 -5.61 -20.92
C SER A 155 5.28 -4.09 -20.71
N SER A 156 5.40 -3.64 -19.46
CA SER A 156 5.44 -2.23 -19.12
C SER A 156 6.67 -1.51 -19.66
N VAL A 157 7.83 -2.17 -19.68
CA VAL A 157 9.05 -1.66 -20.31
C VAL A 157 8.84 -1.45 -21.81
N GLY A 158 8.23 -2.43 -22.49
CA GLY A 158 7.89 -2.29 -23.91
C GLY A 158 6.93 -1.12 -24.19
N TYR A 159 5.92 -0.93 -23.34
CA TYR A 159 4.98 0.19 -23.43
C TYR A 159 5.63 1.54 -23.14
N PHE A 160 6.59 1.59 -22.21
CA PHE A 160 7.36 2.78 -21.91
C PHE A 160 8.14 3.25 -23.14
N PHE A 161 8.93 2.37 -23.76
CA PHE A 161 9.75 2.75 -24.91
C PHE A 161 8.95 2.97 -26.19
N ARG A 162 7.83 2.26 -26.40
CA ARG A 162 7.05 2.35 -27.65
C ARG A 162 5.94 3.40 -27.61
N LYS A 163 5.32 3.62 -26.45
CA LYS A 163 4.13 4.49 -26.29
C LYS A 163 4.34 5.63 -25.29
N GLY A 164 5.51 5.72 -24.65
CA GLY A 164 5.74 6.71 -23.60
C GLY A 164 4.85 6.52 -22.37
N ASN A 165 4.33 5.30 -22.11
CA ASN A 165 3.43 5.05 -20.98
C ASN A 165 4.23 4.94 -19.67
N ILE A 166 4.54 6.10 -19.08
CA ILE A 166 5.28 6.24 -17.83
C ILE A 166 4.50 5.65 -16.65
N GLU A 167 3.16 5.80 -16.63
CA GLU A 167 2.34 5.37 -15.50
C GLU A 167 2.35 3.85 -15.32
N TYR A 168 2.16 3.13 -16.43
CA TYR A 168 2.17 1.67 -16.42
C TYR A 168 3.53 1.11 -16.01
N PHE A 169 4.62 1.71 -16.52
CA PHE A 169 5.98 1.35 -16.12
C PHE A 169 6.27 1.68 -14.66
N ASN A 170 5.95 2.89 -14.21
CA ASN A 170 6.12 3.30 -12.82
C ASN A 170 5.39 2.32 -11.88
N LYS A 171 4.14 1.94 -12.17
CA LYS A 171 3.41 1.00 -11.33
C LYS A 171 4.03 -0.40 -11.32
N ALA A 172 4.44 -0.90 -12.48
CA ALA A 172 5.11 -2.20 -12.55
C ALA A 172 6.45 -2.20 -11.79
N PHE A 173 7.20 -1.11 -11.86
CA PHE A 173 8.45 -0.89 -11.14
C PHE A 173 8.24 -0.79 -9.62
N GLN A 174 7.14 -0.19 -9.15
CA GLN A 174 6.80 -0.15 -7.72
C GLN A 174 6.69 -1.54 -7.10
N PHE A 175 6.35 -2.60 -7.86
CA PHE A 175 6.33 -3.96 -7.32
C PHE A 175 7.73 -4.53 -7.03
N LEU A 176 8.80 -3.89 -7.50
CA LEU A 176 10.17 -4.20 -7.07
C LEU A 176 10.48 -3.61 -5.70
N GLN A 177 9.76 -2.56 -5.28
CA GLN A 177 10.03 -1.88 -4.02
C GLN A 177 9.72 -2.81 -2.85
N LEU A 178 10.73 -3.02 -1.98
CA LEU A 178 10.54 -3.74 -0.74
C LEU A 178 9.56 -2.98 0.15
N PRO A 179 8.69 -3.67 0.90
CA PRO A 179 7.81 -2.95 1.80
C PRO A 179 8.65 -2.26 2.88
N ARG A 180 8.26 -1.06 3.28
CA ARG A 180 9.12 -0.12 4.02
C ARG A 180 9.67 -0.65 5.34
N VAL A 181 8.90 -1.47 6.05
CA VAL A 181 9.37 -2.12 7.29
C VAL A 181 10.53 -3.06 7.02
N LEU A 182 10.51 -3.79 5.90
CA LEU A 182 11.63 -4.63 5.49
C LEU A 182 12.83 -3.79 5.05
N LEU A 183 12.60 -2.69 4.31
CA LEU A 183 13.66 -1.74 3.96
C LEU A 183 14.36 -1.20 5.22
N LEU A 184 13.59 -0.76 6.22
CA LEU A 184 14.12 -0.30 7.51
C LEU A 184 14.93 -1.41 8.20
N GLY A 185 14.42 -2.64 8.22
CA GLY A 185 15.15 -3.77 8.79
C GLY A 185 16.48 -4.05 8.10
N ILE A 186 16.50 -4.04 6.77
CA ILE A 186 17.70 -4.24 5.97
C ILE A 186 18.71 -3.12 6.22
N VAL A 187 18.25 -1.86 6.20
CA VAL A 187 19.12 -0.70 6.44
C VAL A 187 19.71 -0.73 7.85
N SER A 188 18.91 -1.06 8.87
CA SER A 188 19.38 -1.17 10.26
C SER A 188 20.46 -2.24 10.48
N ILE A 189 20.51 -3.28 9.64
CA ILE A 189 21.51 -4.35 9.73
C ILE A 189 22.71 -4.07 8.82
N LEU A 190 22.46 -3.77 7.54
CA LEU A 190 23.52 -3.62 6.55
C LEU A 190 24.34 -2.35 6.73
N LEU A 191 23.74 -1.25 7.19
CA LEU A 191 24.46 0.02 7.30
C LEU A 191 25.60 -0.04 8.34
N PRO A 192 25.41 -0.54 9.57
CA PRO A 192 26.51 -0.75 10.50
C PRO A 192 27.57 -1.75 10.00
N ILE A 193 27.14 -2.83 9.33
CA ILE A 193 28.06 -3.81 8.74
C ILE A 193 28.94 -3.16 7.68
N MET A 194 28.36 -2.38 6.77
CA MET A 194 29.11 -1.71 5.71
C MET A 194 30.05 -0.64 6.28
N ILE A 195 29.64 0.09 7.31
CA ILE A 195 30.52 1.03 8.01
C ILE A 195 31.71 0.30 8.63
N LEU A 196 31.47 -0.79 9.36
CA LEU A 196 32.53 -1.59 9.99
C LEU A 196 33.47 -2.21 8.95
N LEU A 197 32.93 -2.80 7.88
CA LEU A 197 33.74 -3.38 6.81
C LEU A 197 34.62 -2.32 6.17
N ASN A 198 34.07 -1.17 5.78
CA ASN A 198 34.84 -0.07 5.18
C ASN A 198 35.85 0.54 6.14
N TYR A 199 35.59 0.51 7.45
CA TYR A 199 36.58 0.88 8.47
C TYR A 199 37.75 -0.11 8.53
N VAL A 200 37.48 -1.41 8.52
CA VAL A 200 38.51 -2.47 8.58
C VAL A 200 39.40 -2.49 7.34
N ILE A 201 38.85 -2.22 6.15
CA ILE A 201 39.62 -2.15 4.89
C ILE A 201 40.18 -0.75 4.59
N GLU A 202 40.10 0.18 5.55
CA GLU A 202 40.63 1.57 5.47
C GLU A 202 40.03 2.42 4.33
N GLN A 203 38.79 2.12 3.93
CA GLN A 203 38.06 2.78 2.85
C GLN A 203 37.12 3.89 3.39
N TYR A 204 37.69 4.90 4.04
CA TYR A 204 36.94 5.95 4.75
C TYR A 204 36.00 6.78 3.86
N TYR A 205 36.31 6.94 2.57
CA TYR A 205 35.42 7.63 1.62
C TYR A 205 34.03 6.98 1.58
N TRP A 206 33.98 5.65 1.53
CA TRP A 206 32.72 4.91 1.42
C TRP A 206 31.91 4.96 2.72
N ILE A 207 32.56 5.11 3.88
CA ILE A 207 31.86 5.29 5.17
C ILE A 207 30.95 6.52 5.12
N ASN A 208 31.46 7.65 4.61
CA ASN A 208 30.68 8.88 4.48
C ASN A 208 29.47 8.68 3.54
N GLN A 209 29.64 7.92 2.44
CA GLN A 209 28.55 7.61 1.52
C GLN A 209 27.46 6.75 2.18
N TRP A 210 27.85 5.74 2.97
CA TRP A 210 26.90 4.91 3.70
C TRP A 210 26.11 5.71 4.74
N ILE A 211 26.79 6.59 5.49
CA ILE A 211 26.13 7.47 6.47
C ILE A 211 25.16 8.41 5.76
N PHE A 212 25.59 9.06 4.68
CA PHE A 212 24.74 9.96 3.90
C PHE A 212 23.50 9.25 3.35
N LEU A 213 23.67 8.04 2.80
CA LEU A 213 22.55 7.21 2.34
C LEU A 213 21.59 6.88 3.48
N GLY A 214 22.11 6.51 4.66
CA GLY A 214 21.30 6.25 5.86
C GLY A 214 20.47 7.46 6.27
N ILE A 215 21.09 8.64 6.30
CA ILE A 215 20.41 9.91 6.62
C ILE A 215 19.29 10.17 5.62
N ILE A 216 19.55 10.04 4.31
CA ILE A 216 18.53 10.27 3.27
C ILE A 216 17.34 9.31 3.44
N ILE A 217 17.59 8.02 3.69
CA ILE A 217 16.51 7.04 3.83
C ILE A 217 15.66 7.35 5.07
N ILE A 218 16.30 7.61 6.21
CA ILE A 218 15.60 7.94 7.46
C ILE A 218 14.81 9.23 7.28
N PHE A 219 15.41 10.25 6.66
CA PHE A 219 14.75 11.53 6.38
C PHE A 219 13.55 11.36 5.46
N ALA A 220 13.68 10.59 4.37
CA ALA A 220 12.60 10.32 3.43
C ALA A 220 11.41 9.60 4.10
N ILE A 221 11.68 8.64 4.98
CA ILE A 221 10.63 7.96 5.75
C ILE A 221 10.00 8.94 6.75
N TRP A 222 10.82 9.73 7.44
CA TRP A 222 10.37 10.70 8.43
C TRP A 222 9.40 11.72 7.83
N ILE A 223 9.74 12.37 6.70
CA ILE A 223 8.87 13.36 6.05
C ILE A 223 7.60 12.75 5.45
N SER A 224 7.61 11.44 5.20
CA SER A 224 6.44 10.73 4.64
C SER A 224 5.38 10.44 5.71
N VAL A 225 5.74 10.48 7.00
CA VAL A 225 4.79 10.28 8.10
C VAL A 225 3.88 11.51 8.23
N PRO A 226 2.54 11.36 8.17
CA PRO A 226 1.67 12.51 8.32
C PRO A 226 1.75 13.13 9.71
N ARG A 227 1.58 14.45 9.78
CA ARG A 227 1.74 15.23 11.01
C ARG A 227 0.94 14.72 12.21
N LYS A 228 -0.26 14.17 11.96
CA LYS A 228 -1.14 13.61 12.99
C LYS A 228 -0.53 12.46 13.80
N PHE A 229 0.51 11.81 13.29
CA PHE A 229 1.19 10.72 13.98
C PHE A 229 2.40 11.16 14.82
N TYR A 230 2.90 12.40 14.73
CA TYR A 230 3.98 12.88 15.61
C TYR A 230 3.47 13.10 17.04
N ASN A 231 3.21 12.01 17.74
CA ASN A 231 2.69 11.94 19.09
C ASN A 231 3.20 10.67 19.78
N ARG A 232 2.72 10.39 21.00
CA ARG A 232 3.12 9.19 21.78
C ARG A 232 2.93 7.87 21.02
N LYS A 233 1.96 7.79 20.10
CA LYS A 233 1.72 6.58 19.29
C LYS A 233 2.88 6.29 18.34
N LEU A 234 3.52 7.30 17.76
CA LEU A 234 4.72 7.10 16.93
C LEU A 234 5.88 6.56 17.77
N LEU A 235 6.07 7.07 18.99
CA LEU A 235 7.09 6.53 19.89
C LEU A 235 6.83 5.04 20.22
N THR A 236 5.58 4.70 20.55
CA THR A 236 5.15 3.30 20.72
C THR A 236 5.43 2.48 19.47
N ALA A 237 5.10 2.98 18.28
CA ALA A 237 5.35 2.29 17.01
C ALA A 237 6.85 2.01 16.79
N ILE A 238 7.72 3.00 17.05
CA ILE A 238 9.17 2.87 16.90
C ILE A 238 9.72 1.78 17.85
N MET A 239 9.27 1.75 19.11
CA MET A 239 9.70 0.72 20.08
C MET A 239 9.34 -0.71 19.63
N HIS A 240 8.22 -0.88 18.92
CA HIS A 240 7.76 -2.18 18.44
C HIS A 240 8.23 -2.51 17.01
N LEU A 241 8.91 -1.58 16.34
CA LEU A 241 9.43 -1.76 14.98
C LEU A 241 10.39 -2.97 14.86
N PRO A 242 11.31 -3.26 15.81
CA PRO A 242 12.19 -4.43 15.72
C PRO A 242 11.41 -5.75 15.64
N LYS A 243 10.35 -5.90 16.44
CA LYS A 243 9.47 -7.07 16.40
C LYS A 243 8.73 -7.15 15.06
N GLY A 244 8.23 -6.02 14.54
CA GLY A 244 7.60 -5.95 13.23
C GLY A 244 8.53 -6.37 12.09
N ILE A 245 9.78 -5.88 12.12
CA ILE A 245 10.85 -6.26 11.18
C ILE A 245 11.09 -7.77 11.23
N PHE A 246 11.28 -8.34 12.42
CA PHE A 246 11.54 -9.77 12.60
C PHE A 246 10.41 -10.64 12.03
N MET A 247 9.15 -10.32 12.36
CA MET A 247 8.00 -11.06 11.84
C MET A 247 7.86 -10.92 10.32
N MET A 248 8.22 -9.77 9.78
CA MET A 248 8.22 -9.53 8.34
C MET A 248 9.31 -10.33 7.62
N PHE A 249 10.52 -10.42 8.18
CA PHE A 249 11.56 -11.33 7.68
C PHE A 249 11.11 -12.79 7.67
N LEU A 250 10.47 -13.26 8.75
CA LEU A 250 9.90 -14.62 8.79
C LEU A 250 8.88 -14.86 7.67
N SER A 251 8.10 -13.84 7.28
CA SER A 251 7.11 -13.96 6.21
C SER A 251 7.75 -14.19 4.83
N LEU A 252 9.00 -13.76 4.64
CA LEU A 252 9.77 -13.98 3.40
C LEU A 252 10.20 -15.44 3.24
N ILE A 253 10.63 -16.05 4.35
CA ILE A 253 11.17 -17.43 4.34
C ILE A 253 10.08 -18.43 3.93
N LYS A 254 8.80 -18.14 4.23
CA LYS A 254 7.68 -19.03 3.95
C LYS A 254 6.91 -18.71 2.66
N ILE A 255 7.33 -17.79 1.79
CA ILE A 255 6.50 -17.31 0.64
C ILE A 255 5.86 -18.43 -0.21
N LYS A 256 6.56 -19.55 -0.47
CA LYS A 256 6.08 -20.66 -1.32
C LYS A 256 4.70 -21.19 -0.86
N GLY A 257 3.69 -21.14 -1.74
CA GLY A 257 2.36 -21.72 -1.50
C GLY A 257 1.27 -20.78 -0.95
N ALA A 258 1.57 -19.49 -0.75
CA ALA A 258 0.61 -18.52 -0.18
C ALA A 258 -0.68 -18.30 -1.01
N ASN A 259 -0.60 -18.53 -2.33
CA ASN A 259 -1.70 -18.30 -3.27
C ASN A 259 -2.61 -19.52 -3.46
N LYS A 260 -2.36 -20.64 -2.77
CA LYS A 260 -3.11 -21.90 -2.99
C LYS A 260 -4.42 -22.02 -2.20
N LYS A 261 -4.69 -21.15 -1.21
CA LYS A 261 -5.95 -21.11 -0.45
C LYS A 261 -6.36 -19.67 -0.13
N PHE A 262 -7.56 -19.28 -0.56
CA PHE A 262 -8.20 -18.06 -0.09
C PHE A 262 -8.63 -18.31 1.37
N ILE A 263 -7.84 -17.84 2.32
CA ILE A 263 -8.17 -17.94 3.75
C ILE A 263 -8.77 -16.60 4.14
N HIS A 264 -10.06 -16.60 4.49
CA HIS A 264 -10.74 -15.45 5.07
C HIS A 264 -10.01 -14.99 6.33
N THR A 265 -9.73 -13.69 6.41
CA THR A 265 -9.29 -13.08 7.66
C THR A 265 -10.49 -13.08 8.60
N VAL A 266 -10.42 -13.79 9.73
CA VAL A 266 -11.46 -13.73 10.76
C VAL A 266 -11.14 -12.57 11.69
N HIS A 267 -12.08 -11.63 11.82
CA HIS A 267 -12.02 -10.53 12.78
C HIS A 267 -12.85 -10.91 13.99
N GLU A 268 -12.30 -10.77 15.20
CA GLU A 268 -13.08 -10.98 16.43
C GLU A 268 -13.94 -9.75 16.68
N THR A 269 -15.26 -9.89 16.51
CA THR A 269 -16.25 -8.90 16.90
C THR A 269 -16.16 -8.68 18.41
N THR A 270 -15.67 -7.51 18.83
CA THR A 270 -15.85 -7.08 20.22
C THR A 270 -17.30 -6.65 20.36
N HIS A 271 -18.16 -7.52 20.87
CA HIS A 271 -19.50 -7.13 21.32
C HIS A 271 -19.34 -6.19 22.50
N THR A 272 -19.48 -4.89 22.28
CA THR A 272 -19.86 -3.97 23.36
C THR A 272 -21.31 -4.25 23.70
N GLU A 273 -21.53 -5.02 24.76
CA GLU A 273 -22.82 -5.07 25.45
C GLU A 273 -23.18 -3.66 25.89
N THR A 274 -24.13 -3.05 25.20
CA THR A 274 -24.89 -1.92 25.73
C THR A 274 -25.75 -2.44 26.86
N ASN A 275 -25.30 -2.27 28.10
CA ASN A 275 -26.17 -2.40 29.25
C ASN A 275 -27.23 -1.28 29.18
N ASN A 276 -28.48 -1.70 28.94
CA ASN A 276 -29.68 -0.92 29.25
C ASN A 276 -29.85 -0.78 30.76
#